data_AF-A0A925J919-F1
#
_entry.id   AF-A0A925J919-F1
#
_cell.length_a   1.000
_cell.length_b   1.000
_cell.length_c   1.000
_cell.angle_alpha   90.00
_cell.angle_beta   90.00
_cell.angle_gamma   90.00
#
_symmetry.space_group_name_H-M   'P 1'
#
loop_
_entity.id
_entity.type
_entity.pdbx_description
1 polymer ?
#
loop_
_entity_poly.entity_id
_entity_poly.type
_entity_poly.pdbx_seq_one_letter_code
_entity_poly.pdbx_strand_id
1 'polypeptide(L)'
;MKTLFLTFLMLGACALTNEAFGQSCRPAILGYFVRDAKGKNLSEEQLRAVSKEMSQPAPEAVQVALAAKGILVGHSTKPTKMKLAALQLADAADCDLKVGEMTLQHNGMTMRLIFNLDIYRSAYYIDSLPFQNGTFELEKKGLPESSSDKIISAKVWKKIGNKP
;
A
#
# COMPACT_ATOMS: atom_id res chain seq x y z
N MET A 1 -57.21 17.80 -47.94
CA MET A 1 -57.28 16.43 -47.39
C MET A 1 -55.90 15.82 -47.54
N LYS A 2 -55.22 15.50 -46.42
CA LYS A 2 -54.04 14.60 -46.25
C LYS A 2 -52.85 14.87 -47.20
N THR A 3 -51.64 15.19 -46.71
CA THR A 3 -50.69 14.14 -46.31
C THR A 3 -49.39 14.72 -45.69
N LEU A 4 -48.90 14.04 -44.64
CA LEU A 4 -47.53 13.91 -44.09
C LEU A 4 -46.76 15.21 -43.74
N PHE A 5 -46.39 15.58 -42.50
CA PHE A 5 -46.11 14.84 -41.25
C PHE A 5 -45.36 13.51 -41.46
N LEU A 6 -44.09 13.55 -41.86
CA LEU A 6 -43.07 12.57 -41.45
C LEU A 6 -41.72 12.93 -42.08
N THR A 7 -40.85 13.68 -41.37
CA THR A 7 -39.39 13.69 -41.62
C THR A 7 -38.68 14.39 -40.46
N PHE A 8 -39.03 14.02 -39.23
CA PHE A 8 -38.32 14.44 -38.02
C PHE A 8 -38.03 13.21 -37.16
N LEU A 9 -37.48 12.16 -37.78
CA LEU A 9 -37.24 10.89 -37.09
C LEU A 9 -36.11 10.08 -37.75
N MET A 10 -34.96 10.70 -37.97
CA MET A 10 -33.72 10.01 -38.36
C MET A 10 -32.49 10.79 -37.82
N LEU A 11 -32.52 11.15 -36.53
CA LEU A 11 -31.40 11.82 -35.85
C LEU A 11 -31.11 11.21 -34.47
N GLY A 12 -31.44 9.93 -34.29
CA GLY A 12 -31.28 9.25 -33.01
C GLY A 12 -31.01 7.76 -33.17
N ALA A 13 -29.80 7.38 -33.59
CA ALA A 13 -29.31 6.01 -33.42
C ALA A 13 -27.79 5.89 -33.67
N CYS A 14 -26.99 6.84 -33.18
CA CYS A 14 -25.54 6.62 -33.00
C CYS A 14 -25.10 7.29 -31.70
N ALA A 15 -25.80 6.97 -30.59
CA ALA A 15 -25.11 6.97 -29.31
C ALA A 15 -24.12 5.82 -29.38
N LEU A 16 -22.92 6.11 -29.90
CA LEU A 16 -21.74 5.30 -29.66
C LEU A 16 -21.59 5.25 -28.14
N THR A 17 -22.16 4.22 -27.53
CA THR A 17 -21.77 3.79 -26.20
C THR A 17 -20.33 3.36 -26.35
N ASN A 18 -19.41 4.31 -26.24
CA ASN A 18 -18.05 4.02 -25.88
C ASN A 18 -18.17 3.33 -24.53
N GLU A 19 -18.20 2.00 -24.55
CA GLU A 19 -17.86 1.21 -23.39
C GLU A 19 -16.48 1.72 -22.99
N ALA A 20 -16.45 2.60 -21.99
CA ALA A 20 -15.22 2.96 -21.33
C ALA A 20 -14.74 1.62 -20.76
N PHE A 21 -13.81 0.98 -21.47
CA PHE A 21 -13.05 -0.13 -20.93
C PHE A 21 -12.43 0.39 -19.64
N GLY A 22 -13.09 0.11 -18.51
CA GLY A 22 -12.57 0.44 -17.20
C GLY A 22 -11.24 -0.28 -17.12
N GLN A 23 -10.14 0.46 -17.28
CA GLN A 23 -8.83 -0.13 -17.16
C GLN A 23 -8.77 -0.73 -15.78
N SER A 24 -8.68 -2.06 -15.70
CA SER A 24 -8.49 -2.76 -14.45
C SER A 24 -7.16 -2.29 -13.89
N CYS A 25 -7.27 -1.37 -12.94
CA CYS A 25 -6.15 -0.85 -12.21
C CYS A 25 -5.73 -1.88 -11.16
N ARG A 26 -4.46 -2.28 -11.18
CA ARG A 26 -3.90 -2.90 -9.99
C ARG A 26 -3.66 -1.79 -8.96
N PRO A 27 -4.29 -1.83 -7.76
CA PRO A 27 -4.11 -0.79 -6.76
C PRO A 27 -2.64 -0.72 -6.34
N ALA A 28 -2.15 0.50 -6.10
CA ALA A 28 -0.85 0.72 -5.51
C ALA A 28 -0.94 0.49 -3.99
N ILE A 29 -0.02 -0.31 -3.46
CA ILE A 29 -0.04 -0.74 -2.06
C ILE A 29 1.33 -0.51 -1.43
N LEU A 30 1.33 0.08 -0.24
CA LEU A 30 2.44 0.03 0.70
C LEU A 30 2.04 -0.77 1.93
N GLY A 31 2.63 -1.95 2.11
CA GLY A 31 2.61 -2.69 3.36
C GLY A 31 3.87 -2.41 4.18
N TYR A 32 3.73 -2.25 5.49
CA TYR A 32 4.83 -2.04 6.42
C TYR A 32 4.72 -3.03 7.58
N PHE A 33 5.65 -3.99 7.66
CA PHE A 33 5.71 -4.96 8.74
C PHE A 33 6.37 -4.34 9.96
N VAL A 34 5.63 -4.07 11.03
CA VAL A 34 6.19 -3.46 12.25
C VAL A 34 6.73 -4.53 13.19
N ARG A 35 7.94 -4.31 13.71
CA ARG A 35 8.57 -5.12 14.75
C ARG A 35 8.60 -4.36 16.07
N ASP A 36 8.46 -5.07 17.19
CA ASP A 36 8.72 -4.52 18.52
C ASP A 36 10.22 -4.20 18.71
N ALA A 37 10.57 -3.63 19.87
CA ALA A 37 11.96 -3.30 20.22
C ALA A 37 12.90 -4.53 20.29
N LYS A 38 12.35 -5.74 20.42
CA LYS A 38 13.10 -7.00 20.44
C LYS A 38 13.20 -7.63 19.05
N GLY A 39 12.64 -6.98 18.02
CA GLY A 39 12.67 -7.43 16.63
C GLY A 39 11.57 -8.43 16.26
N LYS A 40 10.60 -8.69 17.13
CA LYS A 40 9.46 -9.59 16.88
C LYS A 40 8.35 -8.83 16.15
N ASN A 41 7.75 -9.43 15.13
CA ASN A 41 6.61 -8.83 14.43
C ASN A 41 5.43 -8.60 15.39
N LEU A 42 4.79 -7.45 15.26
CA LEU A 42 3.55 -7.14 15.97
C LEU A 42 2.38 -7.97 15.40
N SER A 43 1.42 -8.30 16.27
CA SER A 43 0.16 -8.93 15.86
C SER A 43 -0.77 -7.92 15.18
N GLU A 44 -1.82 -8.42 14.51
CA GLU A 44 -2.81 -7.57 13.87
C GLU A 44 -3.51 -6.64 14.87
N GLU A 45 -3.85 -7.14 16.06
CA GLU A 45 -4.47 -6.34 17.12
C GLU A 45 -3.56 -5.22 17.60
N GLN A 46 -2.26 -5.50 17.74
CA GLN A 46 -1.26 -4.50 18.09
C GLN A 46 -1.13 -3.44 16.98
N LEU A 47 -1.15 -3.85 15.71
CA LEU A 47 -1.11 -2.92 14.58
C LEU A 47 -2.38 -2.06 14.48
N ARG A 48 -3.56 -2.61 14.79
CA ARG A 48 -4.80 -1.83 14.88
C ARG A 48 -4.69 -0.75 15.96
N ALA A 49 -4.03 -1.04 17.08
CA ALA A 49 -3.77 -0.03 18.11
C ALA A 49 -2.80 1.07 17.61
N VAL A 50 -1.69 0.68 16.98
CA VAL A 50 -0.72 1.63 16.38
C VAL A 50 -1.40 2.53 15.35
N SER A 51 -2.18 1.95 14.42
CA SER A 51 -2.90 2.68 13.37
C SER A 51 -3.87 3.73 13.93
N LYS A 52 -4.59 3.41 15.02
CA LYS A 52 -5.52 4.34 15.67
C LYS A 52 -4.86 5.60 16.22
N GLU A 53 -3.57 5.54 16.54
CA GLU A 53 -2.79 6.67 17.06
C GLU A 53 -2.16 7.52 15.95
N MET A 54 -2.28 7.10 14.67
CA MET A 54 -1.70 7.80 13.54
C MET A 54 -2.63 8.92 13.02
N SER A 55 -2.02 9.99 12.52
CA SER A 55 -2.75 11.00 11.73
C SER A 55 -3.21 10.42 10.39
N GLN A 56 -4.28 10.97 9.83
CA GLN A 56 -4.84 10.53 8.55
C GLN A 56 -3.89 10.84 7.36
N PRO A 57 -3.82 9.98 6.32
CA PRO A 57 -4.53 8.71 6.20
C PRO A 57 -3.92 7.62 7.11
N ALA A 58 -4.77 7.01 7.94
CA ALA A 58 -4.34 5.96 8.85
C ALA A 58 -4.28 4.61 8.09
N PRO A 59 -3.12 3.90 8.10
CA PRO A 59 -3.01 2.61 7.44
C PRO A 59 -3.88 1.55 8.11
N GLU A 60 -4.41 0.61 7.33
CA GLU A 60 -5.17 -0.52 7.87
C GLU A 60 -4.24 -1.64 8.34
N ALA A 61 -4.56 -2.29 9.45
CA ALA A 61 -3.88 -3.53 9.84
C ALA A 61 -4.47 -4.72 9.07
N VAL A 62 -3.64 -5.40 8.28
CA VAL A 62 -4.05 -6.53 7.43
C VAL A 62 -3.12 -7.73 7.59
N GLN A 63 -3.63 -8.93 7.30
CA GLN A 63 -2.82 -10.14 7.23
C GLN A 63 -2.28 -10.35 5.82
N VAL A 64 -0.97 -10.51 5.71
CA VAL A 64 -0.27 -10.73 4.44
C VAL A 64 0.26 -12.16 4.42
N ALA A 65 -0.12 -12.91 3.38
CA ALA A 65 0.28 -14.29 3.20
C ALA A 65 1.64 -14.38 2.46
N LEU A 66 2.52 -15.25 2.97
CA LEU A 66 3.88 -15.42 2.48
C LEU A 66 4.14 -16.89 2.11
N ALA A 67 4.80 -17.12 0.98
CA ALA A 67 5.19 -18.46 0.52
C ALA A 67 6.39 -18.95 1.31
N ALA A 68 7.32 -18.04 1.53
CA ALA A 68 8.54 -18.20 2.30
C ALA A 68 9.00 -16.80 2.76
N LYS A 69 10.03 -16.74 3.61
CA LYS A 69 10.63 -15.47 4.03
C LYS A 69 11.09 -14.68 2.79
N GLY A 70 10.46 -13.53 2.53
CA GLY A 70 10.80 -12.65 1.40
C GLY A 70 9.95 -12.81 0.13
N ILE A 71 9.01 -13.77 0.07
CA ILE A 71 8.17 -13.98 -1.13
C ILE A 71 6.70 -13.77 -0.77
N LEU A 72 6.13 -12.70 -1.32
CA LEU A 72 4.71 -12.38 -1.21
C LEU A 72 3.91 -13.34 -2.08
N VAL A 73 2.85 -13.89 -1.51
CA VAL A 73 1.92 -14.73 -2.23
C VAL A 73 0.69 -13.87 -2.47
N GLY A 74 0.73 -13.07 -3.54
CA GLY A 74 -0.48 -12.37 -3.98
C GLY A 74 -1.59 -13.39 -4.25
N HIS A 75 -2.79 -13.17 -3.69
CA HIS A 75 -4.07 -13.89 -3.90
C HIS A 75 -4.01 -15.38 -4.30
N SER A 76 -2.99 -16.14 -3.87
CA SER A 76 -2.80 -17.51 -4.34
C SER A 76 -3.74 -18.41 -3.58
N THR A 77 -4.39 -19.29 -4.32
CA THR A 77 -5.26 -20.35 -3.80
C THR A 77 -4.47 -21.47 -3.11
N LYS A 78 -3.13 -21.44 -3.15
CA LYS A 78 -2.29 -22.42 -2.48
C LYS A 78 -2.15 -22.10 -0.99
N PRO A 79 -2.32 -23.09 -0.09
CA PRO A 79 -2.20 -22.88 1.35
C PRO A 79 -0.81 -22.34 1.70
N THR A 80 -0.76 -21.09 2.19
CA THR A 80 0.47 -20.42 2.61
C THR A 80 0.84 -20.85 4.03
N LYS A 81 2.12 -21.17 4.25
CA LYS A 81 2.61 -21.64 5.56
C LYS A 81 2.86 -20.51 6.57
N MET A 82 2.89 -19.25 6.13
CA MET A 82 3.21 -18.11 6.98
C MET A 82 2.32 -16.90 6.66
N LYS A 83 1.77 -16.28 7.70
CA LYS A 83 1.04 -15.00 7.63
C LYS A 83 1.72 -14.00 8.56
N LEU A 84 1.86 -12.76 8.11
CA LEU A 84 2.35 -11.65 8.94
C LEU A 84 1.37 -10.48 8.87
N ALA A 85 1.16 -9.83 10.00
CA ALA A 85 0.39 -8.60 10.04
C ALA A 85 1.24 -7.43 9.53
N ALA A 86 0.63 -6.53 8.75
CA ALA A 86 1.26 -5.32 8.23
C ALA A 86 0.31 -4.12 8.35
N LEU A 87 0.88 -2.92 8.48
CA LEU A 87 0.18 -1.68 8.24
C LEU A 87 0.13 -1.45 6.72
N GLN A 88 -1.06 -1.31 6.15
CA GLN A 88 -1.27 -1.18 4.73
C GLN A 88 -1.88 0.19 4.40
N LEU A 89 -1.19 0.95 3.56
CA LEU A 89 -1.79 2.03 2.79
C LEU A 89 -2.07 1.51 1.38
N ALA A 90 -3.25 1.85 0.86
CA ALA A 90 -3.63 1.58 -0.51
C ALA A 90 -4.46 2.74 -1.03
N ASP A 91 -4.24 3.11 -2.28
CA ASP A 91 -5.16 3.96 -3.03
C ASP A 91 -5.82 3.10 -4.10
N ALA A 92 -7.13 2.89 -3.94
CA ALA A 92 -7.92 2.07 -4.84
C ALA A 92 -8.40 2.85 -6.08
N ALA A 93 -8.36 4.18 -6.06
CA ALA A 93 -8.88 5.01 -7.13
C ALA A 93 -7.84 5.27 -8.22
N ASP A 94 -6.61 5.63 -7.85
CA ASP A 94 -5.71 6.29 -8.80
C ASP A 94 -4.55 5.42 -9.35
N CYS A 95 -4.43 4.15 -8.94
CA CYS A 95 -3.32 3.25 -9.29
C CYS A 95 -1.92 3.72 -8.87
N ASP A 96 -1.79 4.96 -8.41
CA ASP A 96 -0.61 5.53 -7.82
C ASP A 96 -0.82 5.73 -6.32
N LEU A 97 0.25 5.60 -5.56
CA LEU A 97 0.26 5.88 -4.14
C LEU A 97 1.52 6.65 -3.81
N LYS A 98 1.34 7.91 -3.42
CA LYS A 98 2.43 8.77 -2.93
C LYS A 98 2.52 8.65 -1.42
N VAL A 99 3.67 8.17 -0.94
CA VAL A 99 3.92 8.01 0.48
C VAL A 99 5.10 8.90 0.89
N GLY A 100 4.79 9.99 1.59
CA GLY A 100 5.78 10.90 2.15
C GLY A 100 6.39 10.34 3.43
N GLU A 101 5.66 10.45 4.53
CA GLU A 101 6.11 10.00 5.86
C GLU A 101 5.00 9.37 6.69
N MET A 102 5.40 8.61 7.71
CA MET A 102 4.52 8.09 8.76
C MET A 102 5.19 8.28 10.11
N THR A 103 4.39 8.59 11.14
CA THR A 103 4.85 8.57 12.52
C THR A 103 4.13 7.47 13.27
N LEU A 104 4.88 6.51 13.78
CA LEU A 104 4.38 5.39 14.55
C LEU A 104 4.59 5.65 16.04
N GLN A 105 3.58 5.34 16.85
CA GLN A 105 3.68 5.33 18.30
C GLN A 105 3.40 3.92 18.81
N HIS A 106 4.26 3.43 19.70
CA HIS A 106 4.10 2.10 20.31
C HIS A 106 4.88 2.00 21.62
N ASN A 107 4.22 1.57 22.70
CA ASN A 107 4.82 1.41 24.03
C ASN A 107 5.62 2.64 24.50
N GLY A 108 5.09 3.85 24.27
CA GLY A 108 5.74 5.11 24.66
C GLY A 108 6.95 5.51 23.81
N MET A 109 7.25 4.77 22.74
CA MET A 109 8.27 5.15 21.75
C MET A 109 7.61 5.78 20.53
N THR A 110 8.37 6.66 19.86
CA THR A 110 7.95 7.30 18.61
C THR A 110 9.00 7.09 17.54
N MET A 111 8.56 6.51 16.42
CA MET A 111 9.39 6.26 15.25
C MET A 111 8.81 7.02 14.06
N ARG A 112 9.56 7.98 13.52
CA ARG A 112 9.21 8.65 12.27
C ARG A 112 9.91 8.00 11.09
N LEU A 113 9.14 7.73 10.06
CA LEU A 113 9.55 7.02 8.86
C LEU A 113 9.32 7.92 7.66
N ILE A 114 10.38 8.25 6.93
CA ILE A 114 10.32 9.03 5.70
C ILE A 114 10.52 8.07 4.53
N PHE A 115 9.46 7.85 3.77
CA PHE A 115 9.44 6.92 2.64
C PHE A 115 9.84 7.62 1.34
N ASN A 116 9.25 8.79 1.06
CA ASN A 116 9.43 9.52 -0.21
C ASN A 116 9.28 8.60 -1.44
N LEU A 117 8.22 7.79 -1.43
CA LEU A 117 7.91 6.81 -2.45
C LEU A 117 6.75 7.28 -3.34
N ASP A 118 6.87 6.93 -4.62
CA ASP A 118 5.79 6.98 -5.59
C ASP A 118 5.62 5.55 -6.14
N ILE A 119 4.49 4.92 -5.83
CA ILE A 119 4.22 3.52 -6.15
C ILE A 119 3.16 3.50 -7.24
N TYR A 120 3.50 2.98 -8.42
CA TYR A 120 2.55 2.87 -9.53
C TYR A 120 2.25 1.39 -9.85
N ARG A 121 0.96 1.03 -9.82
CA ARG A 121 0.42 -0.30 -10.19
C ARG A 121 1.18 -1.48 -9.58
N SER A 122 1.72 -1.30 -8.36
CA SER A 122 2.62 -2.24 -7.70
C SER A 122 2.33 -2.34 -6.20
N ALA A 123 2.74 -3.44 -5.58
CA ALA A 123 2.67 -3.58 -4.13
C ALA A 123 4.07 -3.69 -3.53
N TYR A 124 4.43 -2.75 -2.66
CA TYR A 124 5.67 -2.75 -1.91
C TYR A 124 5.38 -3.16 -0.47
N TYR A 125 6.07 -4.18 0.01
CA TYR A 125 6.03 -4.53 1.42
C TYR A 125 7.40 -4.31 2.02
N ILE A 126 7.50 -3.51 3.07
CA ILE A 126 8.77 -3.11 3.68
C ILE A 126 8.88 -3.76 5.06
N ASP A 127 9.99 -4.45 5.29
CA ASP A 127 10.36 -4.95 6.62
C ASP A 127 10.89 -3.79 7.46
N SER A 128 10.38 -3.65 8.68
CA SER A 128 10.81 -2.57 9.59
C SER A 128 12.14 -2.88 10.29
N LEU A 129 12.79 -1.82 10.74
CA LEU A 129 13.72 -1.90 11.87
C LEU A 129 12.94 -2.28 13.15
N PRO A 130 13.59 -2.92 14.15
CA PRO A 130 13.01 -3.03 15.49
C PRO A 130 12.54 -1.67 16.01
N PHE A 131 11.39 -1.62 16.71
CA PHE A 131 10.84 -0.36 17.20
C PHE A 131 11.84 0.38 18.09
N GLN A 132 12.11 1.64 17.78
CA GLN A 132 13.07 2.49 18.46
C GLN A 132 12.79 3.96 18.17
N ASN A 133 13.24 4.84 19.08
CA ASN A 133 13.09 6.28 18.91
C ASN A 133 13.99 6.84 17.81
N GLY A 134 13.43 7.73 17.00
CA GLY A 134 14.15 8.56 16.04
C GLY A 134 13.42 8.71 14.71
N THR A 135 14.13 9.34 13.78
CA THR A 135 13.68 9.52 12.39
C THR A 135 14.56 8.69 11.46
N PHE A 136 13.91 7.93 10.58
CA PHE A 136 14.53 7.01 9.63
C PHE A 136 14.04 7.31 8.23
N GLU A 137 14.97 7.38 7.28
CA GLU A 137 14.69 7.60 5.87
C GLU A 137 14.97 6.35 5.06
N LEU A 138 14.09 6.07 4.10
CA LEU A 138 14.22 4.95 3.18
C LEU A 138 15.23 5.28 2.08
N GLU A 139 16.29 4.50 1.97
CA GLU A 139 17.32 4.69 0.94
C GLU A 139 16.86 4.14 -0.41
N LYS A 140 16.69 5.03 -1.40
CA LYS A 140 16.26 4.67 -2.77
C LYS A 140 17.17 3.65 -3.45
N LYS A 141 18.47 3.65 -3.13
CA LYS A 141 19.47 2.74 -3.73
C LYS A 141 19.22 1.25 -3.42
N GLY A 142 18.40 0.93 -2.42
CA GLY A 142 18.08 -0.44 -2.03
C GLY A 142 16.71 -0.93 -2.52
N LEU A 143 15.99 -0.12 -3.31
CA LEU A 143 14.67 -0.48 -3.83
C LEU A 143 14.81 -1.36 -5.08
N PRO A 144 13.92 -2.35 -5.26
CA PRO A 144 13.94 -3.19 -6.45
C PRO A 144 13.68 -2.36 -7.70
N GLU A 145 14.50 -2.57 -8.73
CA GLU A 145 14.37 -1.89 -10.03
C GLU A 145 13.12 -2.32 -10.83
N SER A 146 12.48 -3.43 -10.45
CA SER A 146 11.31 -3.97 -11.15
C SER A 146 10.13 -4.26 -10.23
N SER A 147 8.93 -4.15 -10.79
CA SER A 147 7.60 -4.25 -10.17
C SER A 147 7.21 -5.64 -9.65
N SER A 148 8.18 -6.52 -9.40
CA SER A 148 7.89 -7.79 -8.74
C SER A 148 7.54 -7.53 -7.28
N ASP A 149 6.40 -8.06 -6.81
CA ASP A 149 5.99 -8.01 -5.41
C ASP A 149 7.08 -8.62 -4.52
N LYS A 150 7.94 -7.76 -3.96
CA LYS A 150 9.08 -8.15 -3.13
C LYS A 150 8.99 -7.47 -1.78
N ILE A 151 9.48 -8.18 -0.78
CA ILE A 151 9.72 -7.58 0.53
C ILE A 151 11.03 -6.80 0.46
N ILE A 152 10.94 -5.49 0.68
CA ILE A 152 12.08 -4.59 0.83
C ILE A 152 12.67 -4.80 2.23
N SER A 153 13.97 -5.03 2.31
CA SER A 153 14.65 -5.38 3.56
C SER A 153 14.79 -4.19 4.51
N ALA A 154 14.70 -4.42 5.81
CA ALA A 154 14.95 -3.40 6.83
C ALA A 154 16.33 -2.72 6.74
N LYS A 155 17.29 -3.32 6.02
CA LYS A 155 18.64 -2.78 5.80
C LYS A 155 18.67 -1.49 4.98
N VAL A 156 17.59 -1.15 4.27
CA VAL A 156 17.53 0.07 3.46
C VAL A 156 17.10 1.31 4.27
N TRP A 157 16.87 1.15 5.57
CA TRP A 157 16.55 2.28 6.44
C TRP A 157 17.83 2.92 6.98
N LYS A 158 17.92 4.24 6.83
CA LYS A 158 18.99 5.06 7.38
C LYS A 158 18.46 5.93 8.50
N LYS A 159 19.08 5.88 9.68
CA LYS A 159 18.77 6.83 10.75
C LYS A 159 19.31 8.21 10.38
N ILE A 160 18.44 9.22 10.40
CA ILE A 160 18.80 10.61 10.06
C ILE A 160 18.59 11.59 11.22
N GLY A 161 17.95 11.15 12.31
CA GLY A 161 17.74 11.97 13.50
C GLY A 161 17.36 11.17 14.74
N ASN A 162 17.62 11.76 15.91
CA ASN A 162 17.21 11.20 17.21
C ASN A 162 15.85 11.73 17.68
N LYS A 163 15.37 12.83 17.08
CA LYS A 163 14.03 13.35 17.32
C LYS A 163 13.06 12.69 16.34
N PRO A 164 11.88 12.23 16.79
CA PRO A 164 10.76 11.98 15.90
C PRO A 164 10.28 13.30 15.26
#